data_AF-A0A356NKE5-F1
#
_entry.id   AF-A0A356NKE5-F1
#
_cell.length_a   1.000
_cell.length_b   1.000
_cell.length_c   1.000
_cell.angle_alpha   90.00
_cell.angle_beta   90.00
_cell.angle_gamma   90.00
#
_symmetry.space_group_name_H-M   'P 1'
#
loop_
_entity.id
_entity.type
_entity.pdbx_description
1 polymer ?
#
loop_
_entity_poly.entity_id
_entity_poly.type
_entity_poly.pdbx_seq_one_letter_code
_entity_poly.pdbx_strand_id
1 'polypeptide(L)'
;PGADANPYLAFAAMIASGLAGIEEKISCPEAYEGNAYSDESLPALPSSLEQATDLLNKSTLAKTVLGSKVVDFYVHTARLEAKAFASAVTDWERKRYFERI
;
A
#
# COMPACT_ATOMS: atom_id res chain seq x y z
N PRO A 1 -7.60 6.74 4.57
CA PRO A 1 -6.39 6.15 5.20
C PRO A 1 -6.81 5.25 6.36
N GLY A 2 -6.04 4.18 6.64
CA GLY A 2 -6.24 3.37 7.85
C GLY A 2 -5.95 4.17 9.13
N ALA A 3 -6.49 3.73 10.27
CA ALA A 3 -6.28 4.40 11.55
C ALA A 3 -4.82 4.29 12.06
N ASP A 4 -4.07 3.34 11.52
CA ASP A 4 -2.65 3.07 11.74
C ASP A 4 -1.71 3.94 10.88
N ALA A 5 -2.25 4.67 9.90
CA ALA A 5 -1.44 5.53 9.05
C ALA A 5 -0.90 6.75 9.81
N ASN A 6 0.38 7.09 9.60
CA ASN A 6 0.91 8.36 10.06
C ASN A 6 0.17 9.52 9.34
N PRO A 7 -0.61 10.37 10.05
CA PRO A 7 -1.46 11.35 9.40
C PRO A 7 -0.65 12.37 8.60
N TYR A 8 0.54 12.75 9.08
CA TYR A 8 1.40 13.71 8.38
C TYR A 8 1.87 13.18 7.03
N LEU A 9 2.36 11.93 7.01
CA LEU A 9 2.82 11.30 5.77
C LEU A 9 1.66 11.00 4.82
N ALA A 10 0.51 10.58 5.36
CA ALA A 10 -0.69 10.32 4.56
C ALA A 10 -1.19 11.60 3.85
N PHE A 11 -1.30 12.72 4.57
CA PHE A 11 -1.72 13.99 3.97
C PHE A 11 -0.65 14.54 3.02
N ALA A 12 0.63 14.46 3.37
CA ALA A 12 1.71 14.89 2.48
C ALA A 12 1.70 14.12 1.15
N ALA A 13 1.56 12.79 1.21
CA ALA A 13 1.49 11.95 0.01
C ALA A 13 0.25 12.24 -0.85
N MET A 14 -0.91 12.45 -0.23
CA MET A 14 -2.16 12.74 -0.94
C MET A 14 -2.14 14.12 -1.62
N ILE A 15 -1.62 15.15 -0.94
CA ILE A 15 -1.48 16.48 -1.53
C ILE A 15 -0.49 16.43 -2.69
N ALA A 16 0.64 15.76 -2.50
CA ALA A 16 1.67 15.69 -3.52
C ALA A 16 1.25 14.88 -4.75
N SER A 17 0.50 13.79 -4.61
CA SER A 17 -0.04 13.07 -5.76
C SER A 17 -1.05 13.92 -6.54
N GLY A 18 -1.88 14.69 -5.84
CA GLY A 18 -2.79 15.64 -6.47
C GLY A 18 -2.06 16.73 -7.24
N LEU A 19 -1.02 17.34 -6.63
CA LEU A 19 -0.20 18.36 -7.28
C LEU A 19 0.54 17.80 -8.51
N ALA A 20 1.14 16.61 -8.40
CA ALA A 20 1.81 15.96 -9.52
C ALA A 20 0.83 15.72 -10.68
N GLY A 21 -0.41 15.28 -10.41
CA GLY A 21 -1.44 15.14 -11.43
C GLY A 21 -1.80 16.45 -12.15
N ILE A 22 -1.85 17.57 -11.41
CA ILE A 22 -2.09 18.90 -11.98
C ILE A 22 -0.91 19.35 -12.84
N GLU A 23 0.31 19.24 -12.33
CA GLU A 23 1.55 19.67 -13.00
C GLU A 23 1.81 18.87 -14.29
N GLU A 24 1.65 17.55 -14.21
CA GLU A 24 1.83 16.63 -15.33
C GLU A 24 0.60 16.56 -16.25
N LYS A 25 -0.49 17.27 -15.91
CA LYS A 25 -1.76 17.29 -16.65
C LYS A 25 -2.31 15.88 -16.91
N ILE A 26 -2.23 15.02 -15.91
CA ILE A 26 -2.73 13.64 -16.00
C ILE A 26 -4.25 13.70 -16.17
N SER A 27 -4.75 13.06 -17.23
CA SER A 27 -6.19 12.96 -17.48
C SER A 27 -6.84 12.09 -16.39
N CYS A 28 -7.83 12.65 -15.70
CA CYS A 28 -8.67 11.89 -14.79
C CYS A 28 -9.57 10.97 -15.63
N PRO A 29 -9.65 9.66 -15.35
CA PRO A 29 -10.60 8.79 -16.00
C PRO A 29 -12.03 9.22 -15.66
N GLU A 30 -12.99 8.77 -16.47
CA GLU A 30 -14.41 8.93 -16.19
C GLU A 30 -14.77 8.33 -14.83
N ALA A 31 -15.75 8.93 -14.17
CA ALA A 31 -16.26 8.41 -12.91
C ALA A 31 -16.79 6.99 -13.10
N TYR A 32 -16.33 6.06 -12.27
CA TYR A 32 -16.85 4.70 -12.31
C TYR A 32 -18.28 4.68 -11.77
N GLU A 33 -19.21 4.10 -12.54
CA GLU A 33 -20.61 3.92 -12.16
C GLU A 33 -20.91 2.44 -11.89
N GLY A 34 -21.63 2.15 -10.81
CA GLY A 34 -22.02 0.80 -10.43
C GLY A 34 -21.29 0.24 -9.20
N ASN A 35 -21.30 -1.09 -9.05
CA ASN A 35 -20.71 -1.77 -7.91
C ASN A 35 -19.32 -2.32 -8.24
N ALA A 36 -18.27 -1.61 -7.80
CA ALA A 36 -16.88 -2.01 -8.02
C ALA A 36 -16.52 -3.37 -7.39
N TYR A 37 -17.23 -3.83 -6.36
CA TYR A 37 -16.98 -5.16 -5.76
C TYR A 37 -17.34 -6.33 -6.69
N SER A 38 -18.16 -6.09 -7.71
CA SER A 38 -18.61 -7.11 -8.66
C SER A 38 -17.85 -7.09 -9.98
N ASP A 39 -16.91 -6.16 -10.15
CA ASP A 39 -16.20 -5.94 -11.40
C ASP A 39 -14.73 -6.35 -11.27
N GLU A 40 -14.44 -7.57 -11.70
CA GLU A 40 -13.08 -8.14 -11.67
C GLU A 40 -12.14 -7.53 -12.72
N SER A 41 -12.65 -6.68 -13.64
CA SER A 41 -11.83 -6.00 -14.65
C SER A 41 -11.09 -4.78 -14.10
N LEU A 42 -11.50 -4.27 -12.94
CA LEU A 42 -10.89 -3.10 -12.32
C LEU A 42 -9.50 -3.41 -11.73
N PRO A 43 -8.56 -2.46 -11.82
CA PRO A 43 -7.26 -2.61 -11.17
C PRO A 43 -7.43 -2.67 -9.65
N ALA A 44 -6.88 -3.71 -9.03
CA ALA A 44 -6.89 -3.88 -7.58
C ALA A 44 -5.76 -3.09 -6.91
N LEU A 45 -6.02 -2.62 -5.69
CA LEU A 45 -4.97 -2.14 -4.78
C LEU A 45 -4.09 -3.32 -4.32
N PRO A 46 -2.85 -3.06 -3.90
CA PRO A 46 -1.99 -4.10 -3.34
C PRO A 46 -2.69 -4.82 -2.19
N SER A 47 -2.71 -6.16 -2.23
CA SER A 47 -3.43 -6.99 -1.27
C SER A 47 -2.60 -7.37 -0.03
N SER A 48 -1.33 -6.98 0.00
CA SER A 48 -0.44 -7.22 1.13
C SER A 48 0.53 -6.07 1.36
N LEU A 49 1.10 -6.02 2.56
CA LEU A 49 2.12 -5.04 2.92
C LEU A 49 3.37 -5.19 2.03
N GLU A 50 3.76 -6.41 1.64
CA GLU A 50 4.87 -6.62 0.72
C GLU A 50 4.63 -5.97 -0.65
N GLN A 51 3.45 -6.20 -1.24
CA GLN A 51 3.11 -5.63 -2.54
C GLN A 51 3.08 -4.10 -2.49
N ALA A 52 2.46 -3.52 -1.46
CA ALA A 52 2.44 -2.07 -1.26
C ALA A 52 3.85 -1.49 -1.08
N THR A 53 4.71 -2.20 -0.33
CA THR A 53 6.10 -1.81 -0.10
C THR A 53 6.93 -1.83 -1.37
N ASP A 54 6.74 -2.82 -2.23
CA ASP A 54 7.46 -2.90 -3.50
C ASP A 54 7.04 -1.80 -4.49
N LEU A 55 5.75 -1.41 -4.49
CA LEU A 55 5.27 -0.26 -5.25
C LEU A 55 5.86 1.05 -4.71
N LEU A 56 5.86 1.24 -3.39
CA LEU A 56 6.44 2.42 -2.74
C LEU A 56 7.94 2.56 -3.07
N ASN A 57 8.70 1.46 -2.99
CA ASN A 57 10.13 1.47 -3.29
C ASN A 57 10.46 1.89 -4.73
N LYS A 58 9.56 1.57 -5.68
CA LYS A 58 9.70 1.93 -7.11
C LYS A 58 9.18 3.34 -7.42
N SER A 59 8.51 4.01 -6.49
CA SER A 59 7.90 5.31 -6.74
C SER A 59 8.93 6.44 -6.69
N THR A 60 9.26 6.98 -7.87
CA THR A 60 10.09 8.20 -7.99
C THR A 60 9.41 9.39 -7.33
N LEU A 61 8.09 9.56 -7.53
CA LEU A 61 7.33 10.66 -6.94
C LEU A 61 7.40 10.64 -5.41
N ALA A 62 7.20 9.47 -4.79
CA ALA A 62 7.29 9.35 -3.34
C ALA A 62 8.69 9.72 -2.82
N LYS A 63 9.75 9.31 -3.51
CA LYS A 63 11.14 9.65 -3.16
C LYS A 63 11.44 11.14 -3.31
N THR A 64 10.90 11.78 -4.34
CA THR A 64 11.04 13.22 -4.56
C THR A 64 10.31 14.03 -3.48
N VAL A 65 9.08 13.65 -3.16
CA VAL A 65 8.20 14.42 -2.26
C VAL A 65 8.53 14.19 -0.79
N LEU A 66 8.65 12.93 -0.38
CA LEU A 66 8.85 12.56 1.03
C LEU A 66 10.33 12.49 1.40
N GLY A 67 11.21 12.49 0.39
CA GLY A 67 12.65 12.32 0.53
C GLY A 67 13.06 10.84 0.50
N SER A 68 14.09 10.52 -0.30
CA SER A 68 14.55 9.14 -0.50
C SER A 68 14.87 8.42 0.81
N LYS A 69 15.53 9.10 1.77
CA LYS A 69 15.86 8.49 3.07
C LYS A 69 14.61 8.08 3.87
N VAL A 70 13.53 8.86 3.80
CA VAL A 70 12.28 8.54 4.49
C VAL A 70 11.64 7.33 3.82
N VAL A 71 11.54 7.35 2.49
CA VAL A 71 10.98 6.22 1.73
C VAL A 71 11.77 4.94 1.97
N ASP A 72 13.10 4.99 1.90
CA ASP A 72 13.97 3.84 2.10
C ASP A 72 13.84 3.26 3.53
N PHE A 73 13.71 4.13 4.54
CA PHE A 73 13.46 3.71 5.92
C PHE A 73 12.12 2.98 6.08
N TYR A 74 11.04 3.53 5.51
CA TYR A 74 9.71 2.91 5.58
C TYR A 74 9.67 1.59 4.80
N VAL A 75 10.28 1.55 3.62
CA VAL A 75 10.40 0.32 2.82
C VAL A 75 11.15 -0.76 3.58
N HIS A 76 12.26 -0.41 4.24
CA HIS A 76 13.02 -1.35 5.04
C HIS A 76 12.21 -1.88 6.23
N THR A 77 11.57 -0.97 6.98
CA THR A 77 10.76 -1.31 8.16
C THR A 77 9.59 -2.22 7.79
N ALA A 78 8.84 -1.88 6.73
CA ALA A 78 7.70 -2.67 6.28
C ALA A 78 8.10 -4.07 5.79
N ARG A 79 9.28 -4.21 5.17
CA ARG A 79 9.83 -5.53 4.79
C ARG A 79 10.16 -6.40 6.00
N LEU A 80 10.72 -5.80 7.07
CA LEU A 80 10.99 -6.51 8.31
C LEU A 80 9.70 -6.95 8.99
N GLU A 81 8.70 -6.07 9.04
CA GLU A 81 7.39 -6.37 9.60
C GLU A 81 6.69 -7.49 8.83
N ALA A 82 6.62 -7.40 7.51
CA ALA A 82 6.04 -8.42 6.65
C ALA A 82 6.74 -9.78 6.84
N LYS A 83 8.07 -9.80 6.89
CA LYS A 83 8.84 -11.03 7.17
C LYS A 83 8.53 -11.60 8.55
N ALA A 84 8.43 -10.75 9.57
CA ALA A 84 8.09 -11.19 10.92
C ALA A 84 6.68 -11.81 10.96
N PHE A 85 5.71 -11.16 10.33
CA PHE A 85 4.33 -11.67 10.21
C PHE A 85 4.28 -13.01 9.48
N ALA A 86 4.95 -13.14 8.34
CA ALA A 86 5.00 -14.39 7.56
C ALA A 86 5.69 -15.56 8.31
N SER A 87 6.53 -15.26 9.31
CA SER A 87 7.19 -16.28 10.13
C SER A 87 6.36 -16.72 11.35
N ALA A 88 5.25 -16.04 11.63
CA ALA A 88 4.40 -16.36 12.77
C ALA A 88 3.36 -17.44 12.41
N VAL A 89 3.18 -18.42 13.30
CA VAL A 89 2.07 -19.38 13.20
C VAL A 89 0.87 -18.82 13.95
N THR A 90 -0.18 -18.50 13.22
CA THR A 90 -1.39 -17.88 13.76
C THR A 90 -2.29 -18.89 14.46
N ASP A 91 -3.17 -18.41 15.35
CA ASP A 91 -4.20 -19.25 15.99
C ASP A 91 -5.12 -19.93 14.99
N TRP A 92 -5.41 -19.26 13.88
CA TRP A 92 -6.24 -19.81 12.82
C TRP A 92 -5.58 -21.04 12.20
N GLU A 93 -4.29 -20.96 11.89
CA GLU A 93 -3.52 -22.08 11.33
C GLU A 93 -3.43 -23.24 12.34
N ARG A 94 -3.16 -22.93 13.62
CA ARG A 94 -3.14 -23.94 14.69
C ARG A 94 -4.48 -24.67 14.77
N LYS A 95 -5.59 -23.95 14.94
CA LYS A 95 -6.93 -24.57 15.03
C LYS A 95 -7.29 -25.39 13.78
N ARG A 96 -6.88 -24.95 12.60
CA ARG A 96 -7.20 -25.63 11.35
C ARG A 96 -6.41 -26.92 11.13
N TYR A 97 -5.12 -26.92 11.47
CA TYR A 97 -4.21 -28.01 11.10
C TYR A 97 -3.83 -28.93 12.26
N PHE A 98 -3.98 -28.51 13.52
CA PHE A 98 -3.50 -29.27 14.68
C PHE A 98 -4.36 -30.49 15.04
N GLU A 99 -5.67 -30.48 14.76
CA GLU A 99 -6.58 -31.62 15.01
C GLU A 99 -6.89 -32.45 13.75
N ARG A 100 -6.33 -32.07 12.59
CA ARG A 100 -6.57 -32.72 11.29
C ARG A 100 -5.45 -33.68 10.87
N ILE A 101 -4.47 -33.92 11.75
CA ILE A 101 -3.38 -34.90 11.60
C ILE A 101 -3.55 -35.93 12.71
#